data_AF-A0A246F331-F1
#
_entry.id   AF-A0A246F331-F1
#
_cell.length_a   1.000
_cell.length_b   1.000
_cell.length_c   1.000
_cell.angle_alpha   90.00
_cell.angle_beta   90.00
_cell.angle_gamma   90.00
#
_symmetry.space_group_name_H-M   'P 1'
#
loop_
_entity.id
_entity.type
_entity.pdbx_description
1 polymer ?
#
loop_
_entity_poly.entity_id
_entity_poly.type
_entity_poly.pdbx_seq_one_letter_code
_entity_poly.pdbx_strand_id
1 'polypeptide(L)'
;MAHDDVGNAIDVTANRPYSVDLAPPVATLTINPVAGDDVVNLEESKVQQTISGKAGGEFMAGDVVSFTLNGNTYSTTVNAKGEWSVLVAGADLAKGSSINATLVAHDAAGNSANATANHPYSVDITPPVATLTINVVAGDDVLNKAESMTNQTISGKA
;
A
#
# COMPACT_ATOMS: atom_id res chain seq x y z
N MET A 1 48.72 -14.21 -34.41
CA MET A 1 49.56 -14.73 -35.51
C MET A 1 50.40 -15.85 -34.94
N ALA A 2 50.27 -17.05 -35.51
CA ALA A 2 51.22 -18.14 -35.26
C ALA A 2 52.16 -18.19 -36.47
N HIS A 3 53.46 -18.29 -36.21
CA HIS A 3 54.48 -18.55 -37.23
C HIS A 3 54.94 -20.00 -37.08
N ASP A 4 55.21 -20.68 -38.19
CA ASP A 4 56.02 -21.90 -38.16
C ASP A 4 57.52 -21.56 -38.07
N ASP A 5 58.37 -22.56 -37.86
CA ASP A 5 59.83 -22.39 -37.71
C ASP A 5 60.52 -21.79 -38.96
N VAL A 6 59.81 -21.69 -40.09
CA VAL A 6 60.29 -21.14 -41.37
C VAL A 6 59.65 -19.78 -41.72
N GLY A 7 58.82 -19.23 -40.84
CA GLY A 7 58.27 -17.88 -40.95
C GLY A 7 56.97 -17.75 -41.73
N ASN A 8 56.30 -18.86 -42.10
CA ASN A 8 54.96 -18.77 -42.70
C ASN A 8 53.96 -18.30 -41.65
N ALA A 9 53.18 -17.27 -41.97
CA ALA A 9 52.14 -16.75 -41.10
C ALA A 9 50.78 -17.31 -41.50
N ILE A 10 50.03 -17.80 -40.52
CA ILE A 10 48.60 -18.05 -40.65
C ILE A 10 47.82 -17.00 -39.86
N ASP A 11 46.86 -16.35 -40.53
CA ASP A 11 45.91 -15.48 -39.85
C ASP A 11 44.83 -16.33 -39.19
N VAL A 12 44.97 -16.52 -37.87
CA VAL A 12 43.92 -17.09 -37.03
C VAL A 12 43.02 -15.95 -36.60
N THR A 13 41.87 -15.81 -37.25
CA THR A 13 40.82 -14.89 -36.81
C THR A 13 39.85 -15.62 -35.88
N ALA A 14 39.75 -15.18 -34.63
CA ALA A 14 38.69 -15.61 -33.72
C ALA A 14 37.59 -14.53 -33.72
N ASN A 15 36.40 -14.88 -34.20
CA ASN A 15 35.24 -14.00 -34.13
C ASN A 15 34.28 -14.50 -33.03
N ARG A 16 33.93 -13.62 -32.09
CA ARG A 16 32.91 -13.91 -31.07
C ARG A 16 31.77 -12.91 -31.18
N PRO A 17 30.56 -13.33 -31.61
CA PRO A 17 29.42 -12.42 -31.64
C PRO A 17 29.04 -12.00 -30.21
N TYR A 18 28.53 -10.78 -30.08
CA TYR A 18 27.89 -10.27 -28.87
C TYR A 18 26.57 -9.61 -29.25
N SER A 19 25.58 -9.65 -28.35
CA SER A 19 24.34 -8.89 -28.47
C SER A 19 24.42 -7.64 -27.63
N VAL A 20 23.68 -6.60 -28.05
CA VAL A 20 23.51 -5.36 -27.31
C VAL A 20 22.01 -5.19 -27.08
N ASP A 21 21.64 -4.95 -25.83
CA ASP A 21 20.29 -4.57 -25.46
C ASP A 21 20.36 -3.29 -24.64
N LEU A 22 19.71 -2.24 -25.15
CA LEU A 22 19.63 -0.92 -24.53
C LEU A 22 18.18 -0.49 -24.34
N ALA A 23 17.21 -1.38 -24.61
CA ALA A 23 15.81 -1.07 -24.45
C ALA A 23 15.45 -1.12 -22.96
N PRO A 24 14.89 -0.05 -22.38
CA PRO A 24 14.41 -0.12 -21.00
C PRO A 24 13.18 -1.04 -20.88
N PRO A 25 12.98 -1.70 -19.73
CA PRO A 25 11.81 -2.54 -19.52
C PRO A 25 10.50 -1.74 -19.57
N VAL A 26 9.47 -2.30 -20.20
CA VAL A 26 8.10 -1.75 -20.17
C VAL A 26 7.29 -2.43 -19.07
N ALA A 27 7.24 -1.80 -17.90
CA ALA A 27 6.55 -2.30 -16.71
C ALA A 27 5.25 -1.54 -16.39
N THR A 28 4.35 -2.18 -15.65
CA THR A 28 3.17 -1.54 -15.04
C THR A 28 3.13 -1.82 -13.54
N LEU A 29 2.48 -0.92 -12.79
CA LEU A 29 2.28 -1.07 -11.35
C LEU A 29 0.82 -0.79 -11.02
N THR A 30 0.23 -1.61 -10.15
CA THR A 30 -1.10 -1.39 -9.57
C THR A 30 -1.04 -1.47 -8.06
N ILE A 31 -2.02 -0.85 -7.40
CA ILE A 31 -2.23 -0.90 -5.95
C ILE A 31 -3.66 -1.42 -5.76
N ASN A 32 -3.85 -2.36 -4.84
CA ASN A 32 -5.15 -2.89 -4.44
C ASN A 32 -5.85 -1.92 -3.46
N PRO A 33 -7.16 -2.09 -3.20
CA PRO A 33 -7.86 -1.27 -2.21
C PRO A 33 -7.13 -1.18 -0.87
N VAL A 34 -6.99 0.04 -0.36
CA VAL A 34 -6.40 0.33 0.95
C VAL A 34 -7.41 -0.05 2.02
N ALA A 35 -6.95 -0.69 3.11
CA ALA A 35 -7.81 -1.18 4.19
C ALA A 35 -8.92 -2.17 3.73
N GLY A 36 -8.87 -2.66 2.49
CA GLY A 36 -9.85 -3.60 1.92
C GLY A 36 -11.05 -2.94 1.24
N ASP A 37 -11.37 -1.68 1.57
CA ASP A 37 -12.54 -0.96 1.06
C ASP A 37 -12.25 0.50 0.63
N ASP A 38 -10.98 0.90 0.58
CA ASP A 38 -10.52 2.27 0.31
C ASP A 38 -10.98 3.33 1.33
N VAL A 39 -11.35 2.91 2.54
CA VAL A 39 -11.68 3.78 3.66
C VAL A 39 -10.86 3.37 4.88
N VAL A 40 -9.99 4.26 5.35
CA VAL A 40 -9.27 4.04 6.61
C VAL A 40 -10.18 4.46 7.75
N ASN A 41 -10.69 3.48 8.51
CA ASN A 41 -11.51 3.74 9.68
C ASN A 41 -10.69 3.93 10.97
N LEU A 42 -11.37 4.25 12.07
CA LEU A 42 -10.72 4.51 13.36
C LEU A 42 -9.91 3.31 13.87
N GLU A 43 -10.39 2.07 13.73
CA GLU A 43 -9.66 0.90 14.21
C GLU A 43 -8.46 0.59 13.31
N GLU A 44 -8.61 0.72 12.00
CA GLU A 44 -7.52 0.53 11.05
C GLU A 44 -6.40 1.55 11.23
N SER A 45 -6.75 2.80 11.58
CA SER A 45 -5.78 3.86 11.86
C SER A 45 -4.86 3.55 13.05
N LYS A 46 -5.26 2.64 13.95
CA LYS A 46 -4.52 2.31 15.18
C LYS A 46 -3.57 1.13 15.00
N VAL A 47 -3.66 0.39 13.89
CA VAL A 47 -2.88 -0.84 13.67
C VAL A 47 -2.16 -0.80 12.31
N GLN A 48 -1.25 -1.74 12.08
CA GLN A 48 -0.61 -1.84 10.76
C GLN A 48 -1.60 -2.37 9.72
N GLN A 49 -1.57 -1.76 8.54
CA GLN A 49 -2.37 -2.15 7.38
C GLN A 49 -1.46 -2.74 6.31
N THR A 50 -1.95 -3.77 5.62
CA THR A 50 -1.26 -4.33 4.47
C THR A 50 -1.61 -3.52 3.23
N ILE A 51 -0.62 -2.88 2.62
CA ILE A 51 -0.73 -2.33 1.28
C ILE A 51 -0.19 -3.36 0.31
N SER A 52 -0.92 -3.62 -0.77
CA SER A 52 -0.56 -4.64 -1.75
C SER A 52 -0.89 -4.21 -3.17
N GLY A 53 -0.37 -4.94 -4.16
CA GLY A 53 -0.66 -4.68 -5.56
C GLY A 53 0.04 -5.68 -6.48
N LYS A 54 0.08 -5.33 -7.78
CA LYS A 54 0.78 -6.13 -8.79
C LYS A 54 1.72 -5.29 -9.64
N ALA A 55 2.84 -5.89 -10.01
CA ALA A 55 3.67 -5.47 -11.14
C ALA A 55 3.29 -6.31 -12.37
N GLY A 56 3.28 -5.69 -13.54
CA GLY A 56 3.05 -6.34 -14.82
C GLY A 56 4.06 -5.89 -15.88
N GLY A 57 4.00 -6.50 -17.06
CA GLY A 57 4.96 -6.24 -18.12
C GLY A 57 6.34 -6.84 -17.81
N GLU A 58 7.40 -6.13 -18.16
CA GLU A 58 8.79 -6.54 -17.91
C GLU A 58 9.21 -6.13 -16.50
N PHE A 59 9.42 -7.13 -15.64
CA PHE A 59 9.95 -6.97 -14.29
C PHE A 59 10.70 -8.23 -13.87
N MET A 60 11.48 -8.12 -12.81
CA MET A 60 12.15 -9.21 -12.13
C MET A 60 11.64 -9.39 -10.70
N ALA A 61 11.61 -10.64 -10.24
CA ALA A 61 11.47 -10.90 -8.82
C ALA A 61 12.63 -10.24 -8.06
N GLY A 62 12.30 -9.46 -7.04
CA GLY A 62 13.28 -8.63 -6.33
C GLY A 62 13.26 -7.16 -6.72
N ASP A 63 12.60 -6.78 -7.82
CA ASP A 63 12.38 -5.37 -8.17
C ASP A 63 11.64 -4.64 -7.04
N VAL A 64 12.01 -3.39 -6.81
CA VAL A 64 11.64 -2.68 -5.58
C VAL A 64 10.44 -1.78 -5.85
N VAL A 65 9.40 -1.93 -5.03
CA VAL A 65 8.28 -0.99 -4.93
C VAL A 65 8.48 -0.12 -3.70
N SER A 66 8.36 1.20 -3.86
CA SER A 66 8.48 2.16 -2.76
C SER A 66 7.50 3.31 -2.86
N PHE A 67 7.11 3.87 -1.72
CA PHE A 67 6.28 5.07 -1.60
C PHE A 67 6.51 5.77 -0.26
N THR A 68 6.02 7.00 -0.12
CA THR A 68 6.09 7.78 1.12
C THR A 68 4.70 8.14 1.63
N LEU A 69 4.45 7.95 2.92
CA LEU A 69 3.23 8.39 3.61
C LEU A 69 3.62 9.14 4.88
N ASN A 70 3.04 10.33 5.09
CA ASN A 70 3.31 11.15 6.28
C ASN A 70 4.83 11.33 6.58
N GLY A 71 5.64 11.42 5.52
CA GLY A 71 7.10 11.57 5.61
C GLY A 71 7.89 10.27 5.83
N ASN A 72 7.23 9.13 6.05
CA ASN A 72 7.85 7.82 6.22
C ASN A 72 7.91 7.07 4.88
N THR A 73 9.08 6.50 4.56
CA THR A 73 9.27 5.69 3.35
C THR A 73 8.98 4.22 3.64
N TYR A 74 8.12 3.64 2.82
CA TYR A 74 7.78 2.23 2.80
C TYR A 74 8.35 1.59 1.55
N SER A 75 8.90 0.38 1.68
CA SER A 75 9.54 -0.34 0.58
C SER A 75 9.34 -1.85 0.72
N THR A 76 9.23 -2.53 -0.41
CA THR A 76 9.13 -3.99 -0.51
C THR A 76 9.61 -4.44 -1.88
N THR A 77 9.65 -5.75 -2.11
CA THR A 77 10.02 -6.33 -3.40
C THR A 77 8.84 -7.05 -4.05
N VAL A 78 8.86 -7.08 -5.38
CA VAL A 78 7.94 -7.86 -6.19
C VAL A 78 8.38 -9.32 -6.20
N ASN A 79 7.44 -10.26 -6.04
CA ASN A 79 7.72 -11.69 -6.15
C ASN A 79 7.67 -12.19 -7.61
N ALA A 80 8.03 -13.45 -7.86
CA ALA A 80 8.03 -14.03 -9.21
C ALA A 80 6.64 -14.10 -9.89
N LYS A 81 5.55 -13.90 -9.15
CA LYS A 81 4.19 -13.83 -9.67
C LYS A 81 3.74 -12.38 -9.95
N GLY A 82 4.63 -11.41 -9.76
CA GLY A 82 4.31 -9.99 -9.89
C GLY A 82 3.56 -9.42 -8.70
N GLU A 83 3.51 -10.10 -7.55
CA GLU A 83 2.78 -9.62 -6.37
C GLU A 83 3.74 -8.96 -5.39
N TRP A 84 3.28 -7.87 -4.76
CA TRP A 84 4.03 -7.17 -3.72
C TRP A 84 3.10 -6.80 -2.57
N SER A 85 3.66 -6.71 -1.37
CA SER A 85 2.96 -6.20 -0.20
C SER A 85 3.92 -5.61 0.83
N VAL A 86 3.46 -4.61 1.56
CA VAL A 86 4.21 -3.97 2.65
C VAL A 86 3.26 -3.61 3.79
N LEU A 87 3.71 -3.79 5.02
CA LEU A 87 2.97 -3.32 6.19
C LEU A 87 3.25 -1.83 6.40
N VAL A 88 2.17 -1.06 6.58
CA VAL A 88 2.18 0.40 6.76
C VAL A 88 1.51 0.75 8.08
N ALA A 89 2.02 1.75 8.79
CA ALA A 89 1.34 2.24 9.99
C ALA A 89 -0.01 2.88 9.63
N GLY A 90 -1.11 2.43 10.24
CA GLY A 90 -2.43 3.03 10.06
C GLY A 90 -2.45 4.53 10.37
N ALA A 91 -1.62 4.98 11.31
CA ALA A 91 -1.50 6.40 11.67
C ALA A 91 -0.92 7.27 10.55
N ASP A 92 -0.12 6.70 9.63
CA ASP A 92 0.38 7.42 8.46
C ASP A 92 -0.69 7.47 7.36
N LEU A 93 -1.46 6.39 7.19
CA LEU A 93 -2.60 6.35 6.28
C LEU A 93 -3.70 7.34 6.69
N ALA A 94 -4.01 7.43 7.99
CA ALA A 94 -5.02 8.35 8.51
C ALA A 94 -4.70 9.85 8.30
N LYS A 95 -3.46 10.18 7.89
CA LYS A 95 -3.03 11.54 7.56
C LYS A 95 -2.87 11.77 6.05
N GLY A 96 -3.05 10.73 5.24
CA GLY A 96 -2.96 10.79 3.79
C GLY A 96 -4.33 10.71 3.12
N SER A 97 -4.30 10.72 1.80
CA SER A 97 -5.48 10.58 0.93
C SER A 97 -5.17 9.81 -0.36
N SER A 98 -3.91 9.43 -0.56
CA SER A 98 -3.46 8.63 -1.70
C SER A 98 -2.13 7.95 -1.41
N ILE A 99 -1.85 6.87 -2.13
CA ILE A 99 -0.55 6.22 -2.20
C ILE A 99 0.02 6.47 -3.59
N ASN A 100 1.21 7.07 -3.65
CA ASN A 100 1.97 7.27 -4.89
C ASN A 100 3.18 6.35 -4.86
N ALA A 101 3.08 5.20 -5.53
CA ALA A 101 4.12 4.18 -5.53
C ALA A 101 4.91 4.18 -6.83
N THR A 102 6.19 3.83 -6.69
CA THR A 102 7.14 3.66 -7.79
C THR A 102 7.75 2.28 -7.70
N LEU A 103 7.72 1.55 -8.82
CA LEU A 103 8.46 0.33 -9.09
C LEU A 103 9.72 0.69 -9.88
N VAL A 104 10.88 0.22 -9.44
CA VAL A 104 12.10 0.22 -10.25
C VAL A 104 12.24 -1.16 -10.88
N ALA A 105 11.88 -1.28 -12.15
CA ALA A 105 11.87 -2.53 -12.89
C ALA A 105 13.19 -2.75 -13.64
N HIS A 106 13.62 -4.01 -13.73
CA HIS A 106 14.79 -4.42 -14.51
C HIS A 106 14.44 -5.44 -15.60
N ASP A 107 15.20 -5.42 -16.70
CA ASP A 107 15.19 -6.47 -17.71
C ASP A 107 16.38 -7.46 -17.55
N ALA A 108 16.42 -8.50 -18.39
CA ALA A 108 17.46 -9.52 -18.37
C ALA A 108 18.87 -9.01 -18.72
N ALA A 109 18.96 -7.88 -19.41
CA ALA A 109 20.22 -7.24 -19.80
C ALA A 109 20.74 -6.27 -18.71
N GLY A 110 19.92 -5.96 -17.70
CA GLY A 110 20.23 -5.05 -16.61
C GLY A 110 19.83 -3.59 -16.87
N ASN A 111 19.07 -3.31 -17.94
CA ASN A 111 18.47 -2.00 -18.12
C ASN A 111 17.36 -1.79 -17.08
N SER A 112 17.10 -0.54 -16.69
CA SER A 112 16.08 -0.22 -15.71
C SER A 112 15.15 0.91 -16.16
N ALA A 113 13.91 0.84 -15.69
CA ALA A 113 12.90 1.87 -15.89
C ALA A 113 11.97 1.96 -14.67
N ASN A 114 11.33 3.10 -14.50
CA ASN A 114 10.28 3.27 -13.50
C ASN A 114 8.89 2.92 -14.05
N ALA A 115 8.05 2.31 -13.21
CA ALA A 115 6.60 2.33 -13.37
C ALA A 115 5.98 2.95 -12.12
N THR A 116 4.94 3.76 -12.27
CA THR A 116 4.28 4.44 -11.15
C THR A 116 2.81 4.10 -11.07
N ALA A 117 2.26 4.18 -9.86
CA ALA A 117 0.84 4.01 -9.59
C ALA A 117 0.40 5.04 -8.55
N ASN A 118 -0.73 5.71 -8.79
CA ASN A 118 -1.40 6.55 -7.81
C ASN A 118 -2.74 5.92 -7.46
N HIS A 119 -3.00 5.72 -6.17
CA HIS A 119 -4.23 5.12 -5.67
C HIS A 119 -4.83 6.00 -4.56
N PRO A 120 -5.95 6.70 -4.82
CA PRO A 120 -6.64 7.50 -3.81
C PRO A 120 -7.41 6.59 -2.82
N TYR A 121 -7.56 7.06 -1.59
CA TYR A 121 -8.43 6.46 -0.56
C TYR A 121 -9.00 7.56 0.33
N SER A 122 -9.98 7.22 1.16
CA SER A 122 -10.61 8.13 2.11
C SER A 122 -10.29 7.74 3.56
N VAL A 123 -10.51 8.68 4.48
CA VAL A 123 -10.29 8.47 5.91
C VAL A 123 -11.56 8.85 6.66
N ASP A 124 -12.12 7.92 7.42
CA ASP A 124 -13.26 8.17 8.31
C ASP A 124 -12.96 7.61 9.72
N ILE A 125 -12.33 8.46 10.52
CA ILE A 125 -11.97 8.15 11.90
C ILE A 125 -12.96 8.77 12.91
N THR A 126 -14.11 9.28 12.45
CA THR A 126 -15.06 9.98 13.33
C THR A 126 -16.09 8.99 13.86
N PRO A 127 -16.10 8.68 15.17
CA PRO A 127 -17.15 7.83 15.73
C PRO A 127 -18.52 8.50 15.61
N PRO A 128 -19.60 7.73 15.46
CA PRO A 128 -20.95 8.27 15.57
C PRO A 128 -21.15 8.88 16.97
N VAL A 129 -21.80 10.05 17.01
CA VAL A 129 -22.22 10.66 18.27
C VAL A 129 -23.59 10.11 18.63
N ALA A 130 -23.69 9.40 19.76
CA ALA A 130 -24.96 8.99 20.33
C ALA A 130 -25.36 9.95 21.46
N THR A 131 -26.62 10.39 21.47
CA THR A 131 -27.19 11.18 22.57
C THR A 131 -28.26 10.38 23.28
N LEU A 132 -28.15 10.23 24.59
CA LEU A 132 -29.20 9.62 25.40
C LEU A 132 -29.74 10.68 26.37
N THR A 133 -31.05 10.85 26.38
CA THR A 133 -31.73 11.73 27.33
C THR A 133 -32.68 10.93 28.19
N ILE A 134 -32.81 11.32 29.45
CA ILE A 134 -33.83 10.82 30.37
C ILE A 134 -34.85 11.94 30.54
N ASN A 135 -36.13 11.62 30.36
CA ASN A 135 -37.22 12.54 30.63
C ASN A 135 -37.34 12.77 32.14
N VAL A 136 -37.95 13.88 32.55
CA VAL A 136 -38.20 14.19 33.97
C VAL A 136 -38.86 13.01 34.69
N VAL A 137 -38.32 12.66 35.87
CA VAL A 137 -38.85 11.56 36.70
C VAL A 137 -40.05 12.07 37.50
N ALA A 138 -41.05 11.21 37.71
CA ALA A 138 -42.28 11.56 38.45
C ALA A 138 -43.06 12.78 37.89
N GLY A 139 -42.71 13.27 36.69
CA GLY A 139 -43.37 14.39 36.02
C GLY A 139 -42.80 15.78 36.36
N ASP A 140 -42.13 15.92 37.49
CA ASP A 140 -41.57 17.20 37.99
C ASP A 140 -40.10 17.10 38.45
N ASP A 141 -39.46 15.95 38.22
CA ASP A 141 -38.10 15.63 38.64
C ASP A 141 -37.91 15.54 40.17
N VAL A 142 -39.00 15.36 40.92
CA VAL A 142 -38.97 15.20 42.38
C VAL A 142 -39.81 14.00 42.79
N LEU A 143 -39.19 13.00 43.43
CA LEU A 143 -39.92 11.86 43.97
C LEU A 143 -40.53 12.20 45.33
N ASN A 144 -41.86 12.23 45.44
CA ASN A 144 -42.55 12.38 46.71
C ASN A 144 -42.91 11.04 47.37
N LYS A 145 -43.42 11.10 48.61
CA LYS A 145 -43.74 9.90 49.42
C LYS A 145 -44.80 8.99 48.78
N ALA A 146 -45.76 9.57 48.06
CA ALA A 146 -46.80 8.76 47.41
C ALA A 146 -46.23 8.05 46.18
N GLU A 147 -45.46 8.78 45.36
CA GLU A 147 -44.80 8.22 44.18
C GLU A 147 -43.77 7.15 44.55
N SER A 148 -43.02 7.31 45.65
CA SER A 148 -42.03 6.32 46.10
C SER A 148 -42.62 4.96 46.48
N MET A 149 -43.94 4.88 46.68
CA MET A 149 -44.65 3.64 47.03
C MET A 149 -45.26 2.95 45.82
N THR A 150 -45.01 3.46 44.61
CA THR A 150 -45.51 2.92 43.34
C THR A 150 -44.37 2.80 42.32
N ASN A 151 -44.54 1.95 41.30
CA ASN A 151 -43.54 1.84 40.25
C ASN A 151 -43.50 3.13 39.42
N GLN A 152 -42.31 3.73 39.33
CA GLN A 152 -42.06 4.87 38.46
C GLN A 152 -41.59 4.39 37.08
N THR A 153 -42.07 5.05 36.03
CA THR A 153 -41.60 4.79 34.67
C THR A 153 -40.46 5.75 34.36
N ILE A 154 -39.27 5.21 34.12
CA ILE A 154 -38.15 5.97 33.58
C ILE A 154 -38.26 5.90 32.07
N SER A 155 -38.31 7.06 31.42
CA SER A 155 -38.42 7.19 29.97
C SER A 155 -37.37 8.16 29.45
N GLY A 156 -37.14 8.14 28.15
CA GLY A 156 -36.09 8.92 27.52
C GLY A 156 -36.14 8.81 26.01
N LYS A 157 -35.14 9.41 25.35
CA LYS A 157 -34.94 9.30 23.89
C LYS A 157 -33.46 9.03 23.61
N ALA A 158 -33.22 8.18 22.62
CA ALA A 158 -31.91 7.91 22.02
C ALA A 158 -31.81 8.62 20.67
#